data_AF-A0A349Z6C1-F1
#
_entry.id   AF-A0A349Z6C1-F1
#
_cell.length_a   1.000
_cell.length_b   1.000
_cell.length_c   1.000
_cell.angle_alpha   90.00
_cell.angle_beta   90.00
_cell.angle_gamma   90.00
#
_symmetry.space_group_name_H-M   'P 1'
#
loop_
_entity.id
_entity.type
_entity.pdbx_description
1 polymer ?
#
loop_
_entity_poly.entity_id
_entity_poly.type
_entity_poly.pdbx_seq_one_letter_code
_entity_poly.pdbx_strand_id
1 'polypeptide(L)'
;MTVKELMVLVDGDQDASDITLSVGNDINFSGVLPHDTKQFAGAHLALGNSDIVGLGTGFSISAAMPEVDVARWYHVIDLLIGGLSSDKGQTAKVSQQPGYFSVPQRIFVEAETLIVAGQTLTNVTISARQQSNNWSLNVLSSQAKAEVKLFDAWLEQGIEIDADFIRLAEWQTDDSEQEKVEYDYQPDAMPPIRFHCDACNLLDTDFGTVDLEVTRTDNGMLINRFDATNDFGELRASGSWLTAGNNSSVTHFEGDINSHNIGGMLSELGVNSGIKDSKASIDFVLNWDNSPFNFAMESLNGSVQTELTDGYLTQVSDKGSRIFTLFSLNSLVRKLSLDFRDVFAQGFFYDDIKGSLEIVDGVANTTDTVIDGGAGEIEIKGYTDLANKTLNYNVSFAPNVTGNLPFLVYFMVNPPTALAALALDQVLTSAKVISNVNYHITGTIDNPELEEVGRDSTDIELPAQRQPAQPEGIDNEPIEPAESKEPVDADS
;
A
#
# COMPACT_ATOMS: atom_id res chain seq x y z
N MET A 1 35.11 -34.69 11.47
CA MET A 1 36.15 -33.63 11.51
C MET A 1 37.21 -33.98 10.50
N THR A 2 37.21 -33.31 9.36
CA THR A 2 38.31 -33.33 8.40
C THR A 2 39.44 -32.49 8.98
N VAL A 3 40.60 -33.09 9.22
CA VAL A 3 41.80 -32.36 9.64
C VAL A 3 42.27 -31.54 8.44
N LYS A 4 42.34 -30.22 8.58
CA LYS A 4 42.89 -29.32 7.55
C LYS A 4 44.35 -29.01 7.90
N GLU A 5 45.23 -29.15 6.92
CA GLU A 5 46.66 -28.84 7.09
C GLU A 5 46.85 -27.32 7.07
N LEU A 6 47.63 -26.81 8.04
CA LEU A 6 48.13 -25.44 8.05
C LEU A 6 49.53 -25.44 7.44
N MET A 7 49.71 -24.70 6.35
CA MET A 7 51.02 -24.44 5.76
C MET A 7 51.34 -22.96 5.92
N VAL A 8 52.58 -22.66 6.31
CA VAL A 8 53.10 -21.30 6.42
C VAL A 8 54.46 -21.27 5.74
N LEU A 9 54.59 -20.39 4.76
CA LEU A 9 55.85 -20.09 4.07
C LEU A 9 56.25 -18.66 4.42
N VAL A 10 57.49 -18.50 4.87
CA VAL A 10 58.09 -17.19 5.15
C VAL A 10 59.39 -17.12 4.37
N ASP A 11 59.50 -16.11 3.52
CA ASP A 11 60.71 -15.76 2.77
C ASP A 11 61.01 -14.26 3.00
N GLY A 12 62.23 -13.79 2.79
CA GLY A 12 62.53 -12.37 3.01
C GLY A 12 64.01 -12.03 3.19
N ASP A 13 64.27 -10.76 3.48
CA ASP A 13 65.59 -10.18 3.67
C ASP A 13 65.68 -9.33 4.96
N GLN A 14 66.61 -8.37 5.04
CA GLN A 14 66.73 -7.51 6.23
C GLN A 14 65.63 -6.45 6.32
N ASP A 15 64.99 -6.10 5.20
CA ASP A 15 64.04 -5.01 5.10
C ASP A 15 62.59 -5.49 5.21
N ALA A 16 62.27 -6.68 4.68
CA ALA A 16 60.90 -7.23 4.73
C ALA A 16 60.84 -8.76 4.76
N SER A 17 59.68 -9.29 5.20
CA SER A 17 59.31 -10.70 5.11
C SER A 17 58.05 -10.90 4.26
N ASP A 18 58.12 -11.71 3.21
CA ASP A 18 56.99 -12.24 2.46
C ASP A 18 56.40 -13.44 3.21
N ILE A 19 55.12 -13.34 3.59
CA ILE A 19 54.43 -14.37 4.37
C ILE A 19 53.25 -14.88 3.56
N THR A 20 53.23 -16.19 3.31
CA THR A 20 52.08 -16.91 2.73
C THR A 20 51.59 -17.96 3.73
N LEU A 21 50.28 -18.03 3.94
CA LEU A 21 49.64 -19.00 4.81
C LEU A 21 48.46 -19.64 4.10
N SER A 22 48.27 -20.95 4.25
CA SER A 22 47.11 -21.67 3.73
C SER A 22 46.57 -22.68 4.75
N VAL A 23 45.25 -22.75 4.93
CA VAL A 23 44.57 -23.77 5.72
C VAL A 23 43.67 -24.59 4.80
N GLY A 24 44.12 -25.78 4.42
CA GLY A 24 43.49 -26.55 3.36
C GLY A 24 43.37 -25.72 2.06
N ASN A 25 42.20 -25.75 1.44
CA ASN A 25 41.86 -24.91 0.28
C ASN A 25 40.91 -23.75 0.63
N ASP A 26 40.62 -23.57 1.92
CA ASP A 26 39.51 -22.72 2.37
C ASP A 26 39.96 -21.36 2.87
N ILE A 27 41.22 -21.23 3.27
CA ILE A 27 41.78 -19.97 3.75
C ILE A 27 43.17 -19.83 3.16
N ASN A 28 43.42 -18.74 2.45
CA ASN A 28 44.74 -18.36 1.97
C ASN A 28 45.04 -16.94 2.42
N PHE A 29 46.27 -16.69 2.85
CA PHE A 29 46.76 -15.38 3.20
C PHE A 29 48.10 -15.14 2.51
N SER A 30 48.31 -13.94 2.01
CA SER A 30 49.59 -13.50 1.48
C SER A 30 49.83 -12.03 1.84
N GLY A 31 51.05 -11.65 2.18
CA GLY A 31 51.39 -10.26 2.46
C GLY A 31 52.86 -10.05 2.72
N VAL A 32 53.31 -8.80 2.51
CA VAL A 32 54.68 -8.36 2.79
C VAL A 32 54.69 -7.66 4.14
N LEU A 33 55.61 -8.02 5.03
CA LEU A 33 55.80 -7.40 6.34
C LEU A 33 57.13 -6.62 6.37
N PRO A 34 57.13 -5.32 6.04
CA PRO A 34 58.27 -4.45 6.28
C PRO A 34 58.67 -4.42 7.76
N HIS A 35 59.96 -4.57 8.04
CA HIS A 35 60.47 -4.68 9.41
C HIS A 35 60.56 -3.32 10.13
N ASP A 36 60.55 -2.22 9.38
CA ASP A 36 60.56 -0.84 9.89
C ASP A 36 59.19 -0.42 10.41
N THR A 37 58.11 -0.67 9.64
CA THR A 37 56.73 -0.35 10.01
C THR A 37 56.11 -1.43 10.89
N LYS A 38 56.54 -2.69 10.73
CA LYS A 38 55.96 -3.87 11.37
C LYS A 38 54.46 -4.02 11.09
N GLN A 39 54.00 -3.49 9.97
CA GLN A 39 52.63 -3.64 9.49
C GLN A 39 52.64 -4.21 8.08
N PHE A 40 51.75 -5.15 7.81
CA PHE A 40 51.63 -5.75 6.49
C PHE A 40 51.31 -4.69 5.43
N ALA A 41 52.16 -4.62 4.41
CA ALA A 41 51.95 -3.86 3.19
C ALA A 41 51.50 -4.82 2.09
N GLY A 42 50.40 -4.47 1.41
CA GLY A 42 49.87 -5.30 0.32
C GLY A 42 49.50 -6.71 0.79
N ALA A 43 48.61 -6.79 1.77
CA ALA A 43 48.13 -8.06 2.31
C ALA A 43 46.77 -8.45 1.72
N HIS A 44 46.56 -9.75 1.55
CA HIS A 44 45.32 -10.32 1.07
C HIS A 44 44.94 -11.56 1.87
N LEU A 45 43.70 -11.59 2.36
CA LEU A 45 43.07 -12.76 2.97
C LEU A 45 41.96 -13.26 2.04
N ALA A 46 42.11 -14.47 1.52
CA ALA A 46 41.12 -15.16 0.71
C ALA A 46 40.43 -16.25 1.53
N LEU A 47 39.10 -16.22 1.53
CA LEU A 47 38.21 -17.21 2.15
C LEU A 47 37.48 -17.98 1.03
N GLY A 48 37.47 -19.31 1.12
CA GLY A 48 36.97 -20.19 0.08
C GLY A 48 37.79 -20.17 -1.21
N ASN A 49 37.24 -20.72 -2.29
CA ASN A 49 37.90 -20.78 -3.59
C ASN A 49 37.69 -19.47 -4.36
N SER A 50 38.29 -18.38 -3.88
CA SER A 50 38.20 -17.06 -4.52
C SER A 50 39.36 -16.89 -5.52
N ASP A 51 39.02 -16.69 -6.79
CA ASP A 51 39.97 -16.49 -7.89
C ASP A 51 40.54 -15.05 -7.94
N ILE A 52 40.29 -14.23 -6.92
CA ILE A 52 40.65 -12.80 -6.93
C ILE A 52 42.15 -12.63 -6.69
N VAL A 53 42.87 -12.48 -7.81
CA VAL A 53 44.31 -12.25 -7.86
C VAL A 53 44.58 -10.74 -7.97
N GLY A 54 45.05 -10.12 -6.89
CA GLY A 54 45.54 -8.74 -6.94
C GLY A 54 45.99 -8.19 -5.59
N LEU A 55 47.28 -8.36 -5.28
CA LEU A 55 47.97 -7.62 -4.21
C LEU A 55 48.06 -6.14 -4.61
N GLY A 56 46.94 -5.41 -4.51
CA GLY A 56 46.98 -3.95 -4.51
C GLY A 56 47.60 -3.45 -3.21
N THR A 57 47.76 -2.13 -3.07
CA THR A 57 48.21 -1.54 -1.81
C THR A 57 47.19 -1.77 -0.68
N GLY A 58 47.69 -1.87 0.56
CA GLY A 58 46.87 -2.04 1.77
C GLY A 58 46.46 -3.48 2.05
N PHE A 59 45.51 -3.64 2.98
CA PHE A 59 44.93 -4.94 3.33
C PHE A 59 43.60 -5.14 2.61
N SER A 60 43.38 -6.33 2.06
CA SER A 60 42.16 -6.70 1.34
C SER A 60 41.66 -8.08 1.73
N ILE A 61 40.35 -8.29 1.62
CA ILE A 61 39.69 -9.56 1.90
C ILE A 61 38.91 -9.99 0.65
N SER A 62 38.99 -11.26 0.29
CA SER A 62 38.06 -11.90 -0.67
C SER A 62 37.38 -13.09 0.00
N ALA A 63 36.11 -13.32 -0.32
CA ALA A 63 35.36 -14.46 0.15
C ALA A 63 34.52 -15.02 -1.00
N ALA A 64 34.70 -16.31 -1.31
CA ALA A 64 33.85 -17.07 -2.21
C ALA A 64 33.18 -18.19 -1.41
N MET A 65 31.88 -18.06 -1.13
CA MET A 65 31.15 -18.94 -0.22
C MET A 65 29.83 -19.39 -0.86
N PRO A 66 29.40 -20.66 -0.69
CA PRO A 66 28.09 -21.08 -1.18
C PRO A 66 26.95 -20.29 -0.54
N GLU A 67 27.07 -20.01 0.76
CA GLU A 67 26.04 -19.33 1.54
C GLU A 67 26.68 -18.35 2.53
N VAL A 68 26.11 -17.15 2.62
CA VAL A 68 26.47 -16.14 3.61
C VAL A 68 25.22 -15.65 4.32
N ASP A 69 25.19 -15.76 5.65
CA ASP A 69 24.11 -15.23 6.49
C ASP A 69 24.62 -13.99 7.23
N VAL A 70 24.19 -12.80 6.80
CA VAL A 70 24.68 -11.52 7.32
C VAL A 70 24.46 -11.39 8.82
N ALA A 71 23.40 -11.98 9.37
CA ALA A 71 23.13 -11.90 10.81
C ALA A 71 24.26 -12.55 11.62
N ARG A 72 24.85 -13.64 11.12
CA ARG A 72 26.02 -14.30 11.74
C ARG A 72 27.32 -13.50 11.62
N TRP A 73 27.37 -12.57 10.66
CA TRP A 73 28.52 -11.72 10.38
C TRP A 73 28.38 -10.29 10.94
N TYR A 74 27.29 -9.97 11.63
CA TYR A 74 27.03 -8.62 12.15
C TYR A 74 28.19 -8.09 13.03
N HIS A 75 28.77 -8.95 13.89
CA HIS A 75 29.93 -8.58 14.70
C HIS A 75 31.17 -8.22 13.88
N VAL A 76 31.32 -8.78 12.67
CA VAL A 76 32.42 -8.43 11.76
C VAL A 76 32.19 -7.06 11.13
N ILE A 77 30.93 -6.71 10.83
CA ILE A 77 30.56 -5.38 10.33
C ILE A 77 30.85 -4.32 11.41
N ASP A 78 30.51 -4.58 12.68
CA ASP A 78 30.85 -3.66 13.79
C ASP A 78 32.38 -3.47 13.96
N LEU A 79 33.18 -4.53 13.76
CA LEU A 79 34.65 -4.43 13.75
C LEU A 79 35.20 -3.64 12.56
N LEU A 80 34.53 -3.67 11.40
CA LEU A 80 34.93 -2.90 10.22
C LEU A 80 34.59 -1.41 10.36
N ILE A 81 33.44 -1.08 10.96
CA ILE A 81 33.00 0.29 11.20
C ILE A 81 33.72 0.90 12.42
N GLY A 82 33.90 0.14 13.51
CA GLY A 82 34.63 0.56 14.70
C GLY A 82 36.16 0.49 14.57
N GLY A 83 36.67 0.02 13.43
CA GLY A 83 38.07 -0.32 13.21
C GLY A 83 38.53 -1.54 14.03
N LEU A 84 39.60 -2.20 13.57
CA LEU A 84 40.30 -3.30 14.27
C LEU A 84 40.99 -2.86 15.58
N SER A 85 40.53 -1.78 16.20
CA SER A 85 41.08 -1.18 17.41
C SER A 85 39.97 -0.55 18.26
N SER A 86 38.86 -1.27 18.46
CA SER A 86 37.85 -0.87 19.42
C SER A 86 38.02 -1.63 20.74
N ASP A 87 38.88 -1.09 21.61
CA ASP A 87 38.67 -1.17 23.06
C ASP A 87 37.70 -0.03 23.42
N LYS A 88 36.40 -0.25 23.19
CA LYS A 88 35.36 0.66 23.69
C LYS A 88 35.25 0.44 25.20
N GLY A 89 36.03 1.19 25.98
CA GLY A 89 35.67 1.46 27.38
C GLY A 89 36.69 1.13 28.48
N GLN A 90 37.99 0.97 28.19
CA GLN A 90 38.99 1.03 29.27
C GLN A 90 40.08 2.04 28.97
N THR A 91 40.20 3.02 29.88
CA THR A 91 41.37 3.88 30.06
C THR A 91 42.57 3.03 30.48
N ALA A 92 43.10 2.23 29.58
CA ALA A 92 44.39 1.60 29.72
C ALA A 92 45.32 2.27 28.71
N LYS A 93 46.33 2.99 29.21
CA LYS A 93 47.51 3.37 28.43
C LYS A 93 48.24 2.09 28.03
N VAL A 94 47.74 1.39 27.02
CA VAL A 94 48.46 0.30 26.35
C VAL A 94 49.33 0.96 25.30
N SER A 95 50.63 0.70 25.39
CA SER A 95 51.63 1.07 24.40
C SER A 95 51.14 0.78 22.99
N GLN A 96 50.90 1.84 22.20
CA GLN A 96 50.52 1.78 20.78
C GLN A 96 51.69 1.24 19.95
N GLN A 97 51.90 -0.07 19.95
CA GLN A 97 52.49 -0.70 18.78
C GLN A 97 51.34 -0.90 17.78
N PRO A 98 51.44 -0.35 16.56
CA PRO A 98 50.45 -0.64 15.53
C PRO A 98 50.34 -2.15 15.37
N GLY A 99 49.11 -2.68 15.35
CA GLY A 99 48.91 -4.10 15.06
C GLY A 99 49.52 -4.47 13.71
N TYR A 100 49.88 -5.74 13.53
CA TYR A 100 50.48 -6.20 12.26
C TYR A 100 49.57 -5.96 11.04
N PHE A 101 48.27 -5.80 11.23
CA PHE A 101 47.29 -5.55 10.17
C PHE A 101 46.71 -4.15 10.28
N SER A 102 46.58 -3.47 9.14
CA SER A 102 45.70 -2.31 9.02
C SER A 102 44.24 -2.76 8.94
N VAL A 103 43.30 -1.82 9.10
CA VAL A 103 41.90 -2.07 8.72
C VAL A 103 41.85 -2.45 7.22
N PRO A 104 41.04 -3.42 6.81
CA PRO A 104 40.85 -3.73 5.39
C PRO A 104 40.41 -2.47 4.64
N GLN A 105 40.95 -2.27 3.44
CA GLN A 105 40.55 -1.17 2.56
C GLN A 105 39.59 -1.63 1.46
N ARG A 106 39.56 -2.94 1.18
CA ARG A 106 38.76 -3.54 0.12
C ARG A 106 38.27 -4.92 0.55
N ILE A 107 37.00 -5.20 0.33
CA ILE A 107 36.39 -6.51 0.57
C ILE A 107 35.64 -6.91 -0.69
N PHE A 108 35.83 -8.14 -1.13
CA PHE A 108 35.13 -8.73 -2.26
C PHE A 108 34.42 -9.98 -1.78
N VAL A 109 33.11 -10.08 -2.01
CA VAL A 109 32.32 -11.26 -1.64
C VAL A 109 31.61 -11.76 -2.87
N GLU A 110 31.75 -13.06 -3.13
CA GLU A 110 30.96 -13.82 -4.08
C GLU A 110 30.20 -14.89 -3.29
N ALA A 111 28.89 -14.89 -3.44
CA ALA A 111 28.04 -15.89 -2.79
C ALA A 111 26.95 -16.40 -3.73
N GLU A 112 26.71 -17.71 -3.74
CA GLU A 112 25.56 -18.25 -4.48
C GLU A 112 24.26 -17.78 -3.82
N THR A 113 24.25 -17.76 -2.48
CA THR A 113 23.12 -17.31 -1.64
C THR A 113 23.62 -16.36 -0.54
N LEU A 114 22.99 -15.19 -0.42
CA LEU A 114 23.17 -14.25 0.69
C LEU A 114 21.83 -14.05 1.40
N ILE A 115 21.81 -14.29 2.71
CA ILE A 115 20.65 -14.04 3.57
C ILE A 115 20.90 -12.74 4.33
N VAL A 116 20.02 -11.74 4.16
CA VAL A 116 20.11 -10.43 4.81
C VAL A 116 18.72 -9.98 5.26
N ALA A 117 18.55 -9.67 6.54
CA ALA A 117 17.26 -9.25 7.11
C ALA A 117 16.07 -10.20 6.76
N GLY A 118 16.33 -11.52 6.74
CA GLY A 118 15.33 -12.53 6.36
C GLY A 118 15.06 -12.64 4.84
N GLN A 119 15.80 -11.89 4.02
CA GLN A 119 15.67 -11.88 2.57
C GLN A 119 16.79 -12.67 1.91
N THR A 120 16.45 -13.41 0.87
CA THR A 120 17.40 -14.25 0.12
C THR A 120 17.77 -13.58 -1.20
N LEU A 121 19.05 -13.28 -1.38
CA LEU A 121 19.64 -12.80 -2.62
C LEU A 121 20.48 -13.92 -3.25
N THR A 122 20.39 -14.11 -4.56
CA THR A 122 21.12 -15.16 -5.27
C THR A 122 22.08 -14.60 -6.33
N ASN A 123 23.17 -15.31 -6.58
CA ASN A 123 24.26 -14.88 -7.48
C ASN A 123 24.83 -13.52 -7.08
N VAL A 124 25.24 -13.42 -5.82
CA VAL A 124 25.61 -12.16 -5.17
C VAL A 124 27.08 -11.87 -5.41
N THR A 125 27.37 -10.65 -5.87
CA THR A 125 28.70 -10.06 -5.87
C THR A 125 28.65 -8.76 -5.09
N ILE A 126 29.49 -8.64 -4.06
CA ILE A 126 29.67 -7.42 -3.29
C ILE A 126 31.11 -6.95 -3.44
N SER A 127 31.30 -5.69 -3.82
CA SER A 127 32.59 -5.02 -3.71
C SER A 127 32.48 -3.85 -2.75
N ALA A 128 33.15 -3.95 -1.61
CA ALA A 128 33.23 -2.91 -0.60
C ALA A 128 34.60 -2.23 -0.65
N ARG A 129 34.62 -0.90 -0.54
CA ARG A 129 35.86 -0.11 -0.46
C ARG A 129 35.76 0.91 0.66
N GLN A 130 36.79 0.99 1.48
CA GLN A 130 36.93 2.05 2.48
C GLN A 130 37.34 3.34 1.79
N GLN A 131 36.57 4.39 2.03
CA GLN A 131 36.86 5.78 1.65
C GLN A 131 37.33 6.55 2.89
N SER A 132 37.44 7.88 2.78
CA SER A 132 37.92 8.73 3.87
C SER A 132 36.99 8.79 5.09
N ASN A 133 35.69 8.55 4.90
CA ASN A 133 34.65 8.71 5.93
C ASN A 133 33.50 7.69 5.84
N ASN A 134 33.59 6.71 4.94
CA ASN A 134 32.56 5.71 4.72
C ASN A 134 33.14 4.43 4.08
N TRP A 135 32.42 3.34 4.23
CA TRP A 135 32.49 2.18 3.35
C TRP A 135 31.49 2.36 2.20
N SER A 136 31.94 2.30 0.95
CA SER A 136 31.07 2.23 -0.24
C SER A 136 31.03 0.79 -0.75
N LEU A 137 29.85 0.21 -0.78
CA LEU A 137 29.55 -1.15 -1.19
C LEU A 137 28.75 -1.10 -2.49
N ASN A 138 29.19 -1.85 -3.49
CA ASN A 138 28.37 -2.13 -4.67
C ASN A 138 27.85 -3.55 -4.53
N VAL A 139 26.53 -3.70 -4.54
CA VAL A 139 25.83 -4.98 -4.41
C VAL A 139 25.17 -5.28 -5.75
N LEU A 140 25.47 -6.46 -6.31
CA LEU A 140 24.82 -6.99 -7.49
C LEU A 140 24.31 -8.41 -7.19
N SER A 141 23.04 -8.66 -7.43
CA SER A 141 22.42 -9.98 -7.32
C SER A 141 21.30 -10.13 -8.35
N SER A 142 20.65 -11.28 -8.37
CA SER A 142 19.47 -11.52 -9.22
C SER A 142 18.26 -10.68 -8.78
N GLN A 143 18.22 -10.26 -7.51
CA GLN A 143 17.10 -9.57 -6.87
C GLN A 143 17.38 -8.08 -6.63
N ALA A 144 18.64 -7.65 -6.58
CA ALA A 144 18.98 -6.27 -6.28
C ALA A 144 20.24 -5.79 -7.00
N LYS A 145 20.24 -4.51 -7.35
CA LYS A 145 21.45 -3.77 -7.73
C LYS A 145 21.44 -2.46 -6.97
N ALA A 146 22.43 -2.25 -6.12
CA ALA A 146 22.49 -1.08 -5.25
C ALA A 146 23.92 -0.64 -4.91
N GLU A 147 24.09 0.65 -4.71
CA GLU A 147 25.21 1.23 -3.96
C GLU A 147 24.76 1.49 -2.52
N VAL A 148 25.56 1.03 -1.55
CA VAL A 148 25.32 1.26 -0.12
C VAL A 148 26.52 1.96 0.48
N LYS A 149 26.30 3.08 1.16
CA LYS A 149 27.32 3.79 1.94
C LYS A 149 27.05 3.61 3.42
N LEU A 150 28.03 3.09 4.13
CA LEU A 150 28.02 2.97 5.59
C LEU A 150 29.00 4.01 6.13
N PHE A 151 28.50 5.10 6.71
CA PHE A 151 29.37 6.18 7.19
C PHE A 151 30.06 5.81 8.51
N ASP A 152 31.33 6.22 8.65
CA ASP A 152 32.12 5.97 9.86
C ASP A 152 31.45 6.61 11.11
N ALA A 153 30.85 7.80 10.91
CA ALA A 153 30.01 8.47 11.91
C ALA A 153 28.60 7.85 11.94
N TRP A 154 28.51 6.57 12.32
CA TRP A 154 27.31 5.73 12.22
C TRP A 154 26.03 6.36 12.78
N LEU A 155 26.09 6.95 13.98
CA LEU A 155 24.90 7.52 14.62
C LEU A 155 24.52 8.92 14.09
N GLU A 156 25.43 9.60 13.39
CA GLU A 156 25.22 10.96 12.87
C GLU A 156 24.86 10.96 11.38
N GLN A 157 25.56 10.15 10.57
CA GLN A 157 25.43 10.11 9.10
C GLN A 157 24.76 8.83 8.60
N GLY A 158 24.93 7.73 9.34
CA GLY A 158 24.19 6.48 9.16
C GLY A 158 24.44 5.76 7.84
N ILE A 159 23.35 5.36 7.19
CA ILE A 159 23.34 4.53 6.00
C ILE A 159 22.70 5.30 4.85
N GLU A 160 23.30 5.22 3.67
CA GLU A 160 22.69 5.65 2.41
C GLU A 160 22.61 4.46 1.46
N ILE A 161 21.43 4.20 0.91
CA ILE A 161 21.17 3.13 -0.06
C ILE A 161 20.59 3.77 -1.31
N ASP A 162 21.23 3.55 -2.44
CA ASP A 162 20.78 3.98 -3.76
C ASP A 162 20.69 2.71 -4.64
N ALA A 163 19.48 2.35 -5.05
CA ALA A 163 19.22 1.10 -5.75
C ALA A 163 18.56 1.32 -7.12
N ASP A 164 19.19 0.81 -8.18
CA ASP A 164 18.57 0.73 -9.50
C ASP A 164 17.30 -0.15 -9.46
N PHE A 165 17.34 -1.24 -8.69
CA PHE A 165 16.17 -2.08 -8.45
C PHE A 165 16.33 -2.95 -7.21
N ILE A 166 15.20 -3.28 -6.60
CA ILE A 166 15.04 -4.29 -5.55
C ILE A 166 13.79 -5.11 -5.89
N ARG A 167 13.90 -6.44 -5.88
CA ARG A 167 12.83 -7.38 -6.21
C ARG A 167 12.81 -8.52 -5.21
N LEU A 168 12.04 -8.32 -4.13
CA LEU A 168 11.89 -9.26 -3.03
C LEU A 168 10.43 -9.70 -2.97
N ALA A 169 10.12 -10.80 -3.67
CA ALA A 169 8.77 -11.33 -3.81
C ALA A 169 8.21 -11.85 -2.47
N GLU A 170 9.03 -12.58 -1.70
CA GLU A 170 8.59 -13.23 -0.47
C GLU A 170 9.48 -12.82 0.70
N TRP A 171 8.87 -12.39 1.81
CA TRP A 171 9.53 -12.50 3.10
C TRP A 171 9.54 -13.97 3.46
N GLN A 172 10.72 -14.59 3.44
CA GLN A 172 10.89 -15.93 3.97
C GLN A 172 10.82 -15.83 5.50
N THR A 173 9.60 -15.71 6.04
CA THR A 173 9.36 -16.14 7.41
C THR A 173 9.47 -17.65 7.36
N ASP A 174 10.61 -18.19 7.78
CA ASP A 174 10.73 -19.62 8.00
C ASP A 174 9.59 -20.03 8.94
N ASP A 175 8.58 -20.72 8.40
CA ASP A 175 7.53 -21.43 9.16
C ASP A 175 8.13 -22.63 9.93
N SER A 176 9.45 -22.81 9.85
CA SER A 176 10.16 -23.72 10.72
C SER A 176 10.18 -23.16 12.14
N GLU A 177 9.92 -24.01 13.13
CA GLU A 177 10.03 -23.73 14.58
C GLU A 177 11.46 -23.35 15.03
N GLN A 178 12.30 -22.85 14.14
CA GLN A 178 13.54 -22.19 14.50
C GLN A 178 13.18 -20.87 15.16
N GLU A 179 13.70 -20.67 16.38
CA GLU A 179 13.53 -19.48 17.22
C GLU A 179 13.41 -18.24 16.34
N LYS A 180 12.21 -17.65 16.25
CA LYS A 180 12.05 -16.28 15.76
C LYS A 180 13.07 -15.48 16.55
N VAL A 181 14.17 -15.11 15.90
CA VAL A 181 15.13 -14.20 16.50
C VAL A 181 14.36 -12.90 16.62
N GLU A 182 13.79 -12.68 17.80
CA GLU A 182 13.18 -11.42 18.16
C GLU A 182 14.33 -10.43 18.21
N TYR A 183 14.59 -9.80 17.08
CA TYR A 183 15.52 -8.72 17.00
C TYR A 183 14.92 -7.58 17.85
N ASP A 184 15.44 -7.42 19.07
CA ASP A 184 15.16 -6.26 19.91
C ASP A 184 15.82 -5.04 19.27
N TYR A 185 15.20 -4.54 18.20
CA TYR A 185 15.59 -3.32 17.55
C TYR A 185 15.25 -2.18 18.53
N GLN A 186 16.22 -1.75 19.32
CA GLN A 186 16.03 -0.58 20.15
C GLN A 186 16.05 0.69 19.26
N PRO A 187 15.02 1.54 19.29
CA PRO A 187 14.91 2.71 18.42
C PRO A 187 16.14 3.63 18.46
N ASP A 188 16.80 3.72 19.62
CA ASP A 188 17.97 4.57 19.86
C ASP A 188 19.29 3.97 19.33
N ALA A 189 19.31 2.68 19.00
CA ALA A 189 20.47 2.00 18.43
C ALA A 189 20.52 2.06 16.88
N MET A 190 19.44 2.50 16.25
CA MET A 190 19.34 2.58 14.79
C MET A 190 19.99 3.87 14.24
N PRO A 191 20.81 3.78 13.19
CA PRO A 191 21.36 4.95 12.52
C PRO A 191 20.29 5.68 11.68
N PRO A 192 20.52 6.94 11.30
CA PRO A 192 19.77 7.57 10.21
C PRO A 192 19.86 6.75 8.92
N ILE A 193 18.80 6.76 8.11
CA ILE A 193 18.71 6.01 6.86
C ILE A 193 18.24 6.97 5.76
N ARG A 194 19.00 7.05 4.67
CA ARG A 194 18.50 7.56 3.39
C ARG A 194 18.42 6.40 2.41
N PHE A 195 17.27 6.19 1.83
CA PHE A 195 17.03 5.11 0.89
C PHE A 195 16.33 5.65 -0.35
N HIS A 196 16.86 5.29 -1.50
CA HIS A 196 16.29 5.55 -2.81
C HIS A 196 16.28 4.24 -3.60
N CYS A 197 15.18 3.95 -4.27
CA CYS A 197 15.07 2.81 -5.18
C CYS A 197 14.28 3.22 -6.43
N ASP A 198 14.87 3.08 -7.61
CA ASP A 198 14.23 3.41 -8.89
C ASP A 198 13.07 2.46 -9.22
N ALA A 199 13.25 1.16 -8.95
CA ALA A 199 12.27 0.10 -9.20
C ALA A 199 12.20 -0.89 -8.03
N CYS A 200 11.28 -0.64 -7.11
CA CYS A 200 11.15 -1.34 -5.84
C CYS A 200 9.91 -2.26 -5.83
N ASN A 201 10.15 -3.56 -5.87
CA ASN A 201 9.12 -4.59 -5.77
C ASN A 201 9.36 -5.35 -4.46
N LEU A 202 8.41 -5.24 -3.53
CA LEU A 202 8.51 -5.79 -2.18
C LEU A 202 7.20 -6.51 -1.85
N LEU A 203 7.26 -7.73 -1.31
CA LEU A 203 6.07 -8.49 -0.89
C LEU A 203 5.03 -8.64 -2.01
N ASP A 204 5.49 -9.01 -3.21
CA ASP A 204 4.69 -9.08 -4.44
C ASP A 204 3.95 -7.78 -4.82
N THR A 205 4.31 -6.64 -4.21
CA THR A 205 3.75 -5.33 -4.50
C THR A 205 4.79 -4.48 -5.24
N ASP A 206 4.41 -3.91 -6.37
CA ASP A 206 5.23 -2.91 -7.06
C ASP A 206 5.01 -1.52 -6.45
N PHE A 207 5.99 -1.05 -5.69
CA PHE A 207 6.01 0.31 -5.14
C PHE A 207 6.57 1.34 -6.15
N GLY A 208 7.09 0.88 -7.30
CA GLY A 208 7.75 1.74 -8.27
C GLY A 208 8.97 2.43 -7.69
N THR A 209 9.02 3.76 -7.77
CA THR A 209 10.11 4.55 -7.18
C THR A 209 9.82 4.82 -5.71
N VAL A 210 10.79 4.55 -4.82
CA VAL A 210 10.66 4.74 -3.37
C VAL A 210 11.77 5.64 -2.84
N ASP A 211 11.37 6.67 -2.09
CA ASP A 211 12.25 7.52 -1.30
C ASP A 211 11.91 7.39 0.19
N LEU A 212 12.91 7.12 1.02
CA LEU A 212 12.75 7.05 2.47
C LEU A 212 13.86 7.85 3.15
N GLU A 213 13.48 8.75 4.06
CA GLU A 213 14.40 9.49 4.91
C GLU A 213 14.03 9.32 6.38
N VAL A 214 14.93 8.69 7.13
CA VAL A 214 14.79 8.45 8.56
C VAL A 214 15.92 9.13 9.31
N THR A 215 15.55 9.89 10.34
CA THR A 215 16.52 10.54 11.23
C THR A 215 16.39 10.05 12.66
N ARG A 216 17.51 10.07 13.37
CA ARG A 216 17.57 9.69 14.77
C ARG A 216 17.20 10.86 15.68
N THR A 217 16.57 10.55 16.80
CA THR A 217 16.29 11.46 17.92
C THR A 217 16.76 10.86 19.23
N ASP A 218 16.60 11.59 20.34
CA ASP A 218 16.97 11.10 21.66
C ASP A 218 16.11 9.90 22.14
N ASN A 219 14.87 9.78 21.64
CA ASN A 219 13.90 8.78 22.10
C ASN A 219 13.39 7.84 20.98
N GLY A 220 14.10 7.79 19.85
CA GLY A 220 13.78 6.90 18.73
C GLY A 220 14.02 7.54 17.36
N MET A 221 13.18 7.19 16.38
CA MET A 221 13.38 7.53 14.97
C MET A 221 12.22 8.38 14.44
N LEU A 222 12.53 9.36 13.60
CA LEU A 222 11.57 10.12 12.81
C LEU A 222 11.67 9.71 11.35
N ILE A 223 10.55 9.34 10.76
CA ILE A 223 10.41 9.11 9.33
C ILE A 223 9.99 10.45 8.75
N ASN A 224 10.95 11.22 8.25
CA ASN A 224 10.70 12.55 7.71
C ASN A 224 9.95 12.48 6.38
N ARG A 225 10.18 11.39 5.63
CA ARG A 225 9.62 11.16 4.30
C ARG A 225 9.58 9.67 4.00
N PHE A 226 8.44 9.21 3.51
CA PHE A 226 8.27 7.95 2.81
C PHE A 226 7.37 8.22 1.61
N ASP A 227 7.97 8.27 0.43
CA ASP A 227 7.25 8.46 -0.82
C ASP A 227 7.39 7.20 -1.66
N ALA A 228 6.28 6.72 -2.22
CA ALA A 228 6.26 5.65 -3.20
C ALA A 228 5.39 6.07 -4.39
N THR A 229 5.88 5.88 -5.62
CA THR A 229 5.13 6.22 -6.84
C THR A 229 5.24 5.10 -7.84
N ASN A 230 4.11 4.59 -8.31
CA ASN A 230 4.02 3.53 -9.32
C ASN A 230 3.02 3.89 -10.43
N ASP A 231 2.71 2.91 -11.28
CA ASP A 231 1.78 3.04 -12.39
C ASP A 231 0.30 3.26 -11.98
N PHE A 232 -0.04 3.22 -10.68
CA PHE A 232 -1.41 3.35 -10.19
C PHE A 232 -1.62 4.57 -9.29
N GLY A 233 -0.55 5.16 -8.74
CA GLY A 233 -0.66 6.31 -7.85
C GLY A 233 0.60 6.65 -7.11
N GLU A 234 0.42 7.51 -6.12
CA GLU A 234 1.46 8.02 -5.24
C GLU A 234 1.00 7.89 -3.79
N LEU A 235 1.90 7.43 -2.94
CA LEU A 235 1.80 7.42 -1.48
C LEU A 235 2.84 8.40 -0.95
N ARG A 236 2.42 9.35 -0.12
CA ARG A 236 3.31 10.22 0.64
C ARG A 236 3.01 10.07 2.12
N ALA A 237 4.04 9.86 2.91
CA ALA A 237 3.85 9.65 4.34
C ALA A 237 5.03 10.13 5.16
N SER A 238 4.75 10.32 6.43
CA SER A 238 5.74 10.60 7.47
C SER A 238 5.34 9.91 8.76
N GLY A 239 6.21 9.90 9.74
CA GLY A 239 5.91 9.17 10.97
C GLY A 239 7.02 9.18 11.99
N SER A 240 6.85 8.32 12.99
CA SER A 240 7.83 8.14 14.04
C SER A 240 7.79 6.73 14.61
N TRP A 241 8.91 6.32 15.18
CA TRP A 241 9.01 5.11 15.96
C TRP A 241 9.75 5.44 17.25
N LEU A 242 8.99 5.51 18.36
CA LEU A 242 9.45 6.10 19.61
C LEU A 242 9.33 5.09 20.75
N THR A 243 10.24 5.18 21.73
CA THR A 243 10.17 4.39 22.95
C THR A 243 8.99 4.81 23.83
N ALA A 244 8.22 3.86 24.36
CA ALA A 244 7.07 4.11 25.23
C ALA A 244 7.30 3.67 26.71
N GLY A 245 8.54 3.29 27.06
CA GLY A 245 8.93 2.79 28.38
C GLY A 245 8.78 1.27 28.52
N ASN A 246 9.31 0.66 29.59
CA ASN A 246 9.23 -0.81 29.82
C ASN A 246 9.65 -1.70 28.63
N ASN A 247 10.65 -1.27 27.85
CA ASN A 247 11.09 -1.94 26.62
C ASN A 247 10.01 -2.05 25.52
N SER A 248 8.97 -1.21 25.56
CA SER A 248 8.02 -1.06 24.46
C SER A 248 8.34 0.15 23.59
N SER A 249 7.81 0.11 22.38
CA SER A 249 7.86 1.21 21.42
C SER A 249 6.51 1.36 20.74
N VAL A 250 6.26 2.52 20.16
CA VAL A 250 5.06 2.81 19.38
C VAL A 250 5.50 3.33 18.03
N THR A 251 4.90 2.81 16.98
CA THR A 251 5.05 3.34 15.63
C THR A 251 3.82 4.14 15.26
N HIS A 252 4.06 5.28 14.63
CA HIS A 252 3.05 6.20 14.12
C HIS A 252 3.35 6.52 12.66
N PHE A 253 2.32 6.54 11.82
CA PHE A 253 2.43 6.81 10.40
C PHE A 253 1.22 7.62 9.94
N GLU A 254 1.45 8.72 9.24
CA GLU A 254 0.39 9.56 8.68
C GLU A 254 0.76 9.99 7.27
N GLY A 255 -0.24 10.17 6.42
CA GLY A 255 0.01 10.49 5.02
C GLY A 255 -1.23 10.46 4.15
N ASP A 256 -0.98 10.58 2.85
CA ASP A 256 -1.98 10.56 1.79
C ASP A 256 -1.61 9.55 0.69
N ILE A 257 -2.64 8.95 0.10
CA ILE A 257 -2.55 8.15 -1.11
C ILE A 257 -3.44 8.80 -2.17
N ASN A 258 -2.83 9.11 -3.31
CA ASN A 258 -3.51 9.63 -4.48
C ASN A 258 -3.37 8.62 -5.62
N SER A 259 -4.47 7.97 -5.99
CA SER A 259 -4.50 6.98 -7.07
C SER A 259 -5.34 7.49 -8.23
N HIS A 260 -4.83 7.35 -9.45
CA HIS A 260 -5.63 7.58 -10.65
C HIS A 260 -6.34 6.31 -11.15
N ASN A 261 -6.08 5.16 -10.51
CA ASN A 261 -6.75 3.88 -10.76
C ASN A 261 -6.72 3.01 -9.49
N ILE A 262 -7.67 3.26 -8.59
CA ILE A 262 -7.73 2.56 -7.29
C ILE A 262 -7.96 1.06 -7.45
N GLY A 263 -8.69 0.65 -8.49
CA GLY A 263 -8.91 -0.76 -8.79
C GLY A 263 -7.63 -1.50 -9.14
N GLY A 264 -6.73 -0.86 -9.89
CA GLY A 264 -5.40 -1.38 -10.19
C GLY A 264 -4.51 -1.43 -8.94
N MET A 265 -4.45 -0.33 -8.19
CA MET A 265 -3.68 -0.24 -6.94
C MET A 265 -4.06 -1.33 -5.93
N LEU A 266 -5.35 -1.54 -5.69
CA LEU A 266 -5.83 -2.59 -4.79
C LEU A 266 -5.53 -3.99 -5.32
N SER A 267 -5.52 -4.19 -6.64
CA SER A 267 -5.21 -5.49 -7.25
C SER A 267 -3.74 -5.88 -7.03
N GLU A 268 -2.80 -4.92 -7.08
CA GLU A 268 -1.39 -5.14 -6.73
C GLU A 268 -1.21 -5.56 -5.26
N LEU A 269 -2.07 -5.04 -4.38
CA LEU A 269 -2.12 -5.46 -2.97
C LEU A 269 -2.89 -6.77 -2.74
N GLY A 270 -3.28 -7.47 -3.80
CA GLY A 270 -4.04 -8.72 -3.73
C GLY A 270 -5.53 -8.56 -3.38
N VAL A 271 -6.06 -7.33 -3.38
CA VAL A 271 -7.45 -7.01 -3.02
C VAL A 271 -8.30 -6.82 -4.28
N ASN A 272 -9.23 -7.74 -4.53
CA ASN A 272 -10.20 -7.59 -5.60
C ASN A 272 -11.42 -6.77 -5.14
N SER A 273 -11.35 -5.45 -5.28
CA SER A 273 -12.40 -4.53 -4.82
C SER A 273 -13.65 -4.50 -5.71
N GLY A 274 -13.57 -5.00 -6.95
CA GLY A 274 -14.59 -4.79 -7.97
C GLY A 274 -14.70 -3.35 -8.48
N ILE A 275 -13.99 -2.39 -7.90
CA ILE A 275 -13.96 -0.99 -8.33
C ILE A 275 -13.13 -0.88 -9.61
N LYS A 276 -13.66 -0.17 -10.61
CA LYS A 276 -13.00 0.10 -11.89
C LYS A 276 -13.13 1.57 -12.26
N ASP A 277 -12.14 2.04 -13.00
CA ASP A 277 -12.05 3.38 -13.61
C ASP A 277 -12.26 4.56 -12.65
N SER A 278 -11.93 4.37 -11.37
CA SER A 278 -12.07 5.40 -10.34
C SER A 278 -10.71 5.88 -9.82
N LYS A 279 -10.64 7.18 -9.56
CA LYS A 279 -9.54 7.81 -8.83
C LYS A 279 -9.86 7.81 -7.34
N ALA A 280 -8.83 7.78 -6.49
CA ALA A 280 -9.00 7.85 -5.05
C ALA A 280 -8.05 8.88 -4.43
N SER A 281 -8.56 9.58 -3.42
CA SER A 281 -7.79 10.32 -2.42
C SER A 281 -8.05 9.67 -1.07
N ILE A 282 -7.00 9.25 -0.39
CA ILE A 282 -7.09 8.58 0.91
C ILE A 282 -6.14 9.28 1.86
N ASP A 283 -6.66 9.82 2.95
CA ASP A 283 -5.86 10.36 4.05
C ASP A 283 -5.89 9.36 5.20
N PHE A 284 -4.76 9.11 5.84
CA PHE A 284 -4.69 8.17 6.96
C PHE A 284 -3.79 8.68 8.08
N VAL A 285 -4.14 8.27 9.30
CA VAL A 285 -3.33 8.43 10.50
C VAL A 285 -3.41 7.12 11.26
N LEU A 286 -2.29 6.39 11.34
CA LEU A 286 -2.21 5.05 11.90
C LEU A 286 -1.15 4.99 13.01
N ASN A 287 -1.37 4.12 13.98
CA ASN A 287 -0.39 3.79 15.00
C ASN A 287 -0.56 2.35 15.46
N TRP A 288 0.54 1.74 15.89
CA TRP A 288 0.56 0.38 16.43
C TRP A 288 1.70 0.22 17.43
N ASP A 289 1.61 -0.82 18.24
CA ASP A 289 2.65 -1.15 19.20
C ASP A 289 3.83 -1.83 18.50
N ASN A 290 5.04 -1.58 19.01
CA ASN A 290 6.32 -2.12 18.56
C ASN A 290 6.91 -1.43 17.31
N SER A 291 7.95 -2.06 16.75
CA SER A 291 8.75 -1.59 15.62
C SER A 291 7.97 -1.60 14.30
N PRO A 292 8.30 -0.72 13.33
CA PRO A 292 7.77 -0.82 11.97
C PRO A 292 8.09 -2.15 11.28
N PHE A 293 9.12 -2.87 11.73
CA PHE A 293 9.46 -4.20 11.24
C PHE A 293 8.69 -5.34 11.92
N ASN A 294 7.94 -5.04 12.99
CA ASN A 294 7.10 -5.98 13.73
C ASN A 294 5.66 -5.46 13.76
N PHE A 295 5.07 -5.31 12.58
CA PHE A 295 3.69 -4.85 12.42
C PHE A 295 2.72 -5.88 13.01
N ALA A 296 1.91 -5.45 13.99
CA ALA A 296 0.89 -6.28 14.64
C ALA A 296 -0.50 -5.70 14.37
N MET A 297 -1.27 -6.39 13.52
CA MET A 297 -2.59 -5.96 13.07
C MET A 297 -3.56 -5.76 14.24
N GLU A 298 -3.44 -6.57 15.28
CA GLU A 298 -4.28 -6.54 16.49
C GLU A 298 -4.07 -5.28 17.34
N SER A 299 -2.94 -4.59 17.17
CA SER A 299 -2.63 -3.34 17.87
C SER A 299 -2.85 -2.10 17.00
N LEU A 300 -3.36 -2.29 15.77
CA LEU A 300 -3.56 -1.18 14.84
C LEU A 300 -4.69 -0.28 15.33
N ASN A 301 -4.39 1.00 15.41
CA ASN A 301 -5.30 2.06 15.79
C ASN A 301 -5.18 3.23 14.82
N GLY A 302 -6.24 4.02 14.63
CA GLY A 302 -6.16 5.21 13.79
C GLY A 302 -7.44 5.54 13.03
N SER A 303 -7.30 6.37 12.00
CA SER A 303 -8.41 6.77 11.15
C SER A 303 -7.99 6.85 9.68
N VAL A 304 -8.97 6.61 8.79
CA VAL A 304 -8.80 6.69 7.34
C VAL A 304 -9.99 7.45 6.76
N GLN A 305 -9.73 8.49 5.97
CA GLN A 305 -10.73 9.20 5.19
C GLN A 305 -10.54 8.81 3.72
N THR A 306 -11.63 8.45 3.05
CA THR A 306 -11.58 8.01 1.65
C THR A 306 -12.56 8.82 0.81
N GLU A 307 -12.10 9.28 -0.35
CA GLU A 307 -12.93 9.86 -1.42
C GLU A 307 -12.53 9.25 -2.77
N LEU A 308 -13.49 8.64 -3.46
CA LEU A 308 -13.34 8.16 -4.83
C LEU A 308 -14.19 9.02 -5.76
N THR A 309 -13.66 9.30 -6.94
CA THR A 309 -14.41 9.96 -8.01
C THR A 309 -15.18 8.95 -8.85
N ASP A 310 -15.83 9.42 -9.90
CA ASP A 310 -16.63 8.64 -10.83
C ASP A 310 -15.95 7.32 -11.25
N GLY A 311 -16.76 6.28 -11.33
CA GLY A 311 -16.31 4.93 -11.67
C GLY A 311 -17.45 3.93 -11.68
N TYR A 312 -17.11 2.65 -11.61
CA TYR A 312 -18.13 1.61 -11.51
C TYR A 312 -17.69 0.39 -10.70
N LEU A 313 -18.66 -0.21 -10.01
CA LEU A 313 -18.52 -1.46 -9.28
C LEU A 313 -18.91 -2.62 -10.20
N THR A 314 -17.91 -3.37 -10.66
CA THR A 314 -18.11 -4.61 -11.41
C THR A 314 -18.66 -5.72 -10.55
N GLN A 315 -19.29 -6.71 -11.21
CA GLN A 315 -19.54 -7.98 -10.56
C GLN A 315 -18.21 -8.65 -10.27
N VAL A 316 -17.84 -8.74 -8.99
CA VAL A 316 -16.74 -9.62 -8.54
C VAL A 316 -17.25 -11.05 -8.69
N SER A 317 -17.06 -11.63 -9.88
CA SER A 317 -17.22 -13.07 -10.08
C SER A 317 -15.85 -13.69 -9.92
N ASP A 318 -15.64 -14.37 -8.80
CA ASP A 318 -15.15 -15.75 -8.77
C ASP A 318 -14.68 -16.05 -7.34
N LYS A 319 -15.50 -16.83 -6.62
CA LYS A 319 -15.30 -17.41 -5.26
C LYS A 319 -15.77 -16.60 -4.02
N GLY A 320 -16.29 -15.40 -4.19
CA GLY A 320 -17.02 -14.65 -3.16
C GLY A 320 -18.31 -14.09 -3.78
N SER A 321 -19.40 -14.06 -3.04
CA SER A 321 -20.77 -13.94 -3.54
C SER A 321 -21.02 -12.81 -4.57
N ARG A 322 -22.04 -13.02 -5.40
CA ARG A 322 -22.57 -12.14 -6.44
C ARG A 322 -23.20 -10.85 -5.87
N ILE A 323 -22.45 -10.05 -5.11
CA ILE A 323 -22.97 -8.90 -4.35
C ILE A 323 -23.73 -7.92 -5.26
N PHE A 324 -23.31 -7.75 -6.52
CA PHE A 324 -23.96 -6.82 -7.46
C PHE A 324 -24.77 -7.45 -8.60
N THR A 325 -24.92 -8.79 -8.67
CA THR A 325 -25.75 -9.41 -9.74
C THR A 325 -27.22 -8.97 -9.67
N LEU A 326 -27.67 -8.49 -8.51
CA LEU A 326 -29.04 -8.04 -8.27
C LEU A 326 -29.35 -6.63 -8.80
N PHE A 327 -28.33 -5.82 -9.13
CA PHE A 327 -28.50 -4.56 -9.85
C PHE A 327 -28.50 -4.74 -11.38
N SER A 328 -28.15 -5.92 -11.88
CA SER A 328 -28.48 -6.26 -13.25
C SER A 328 -30.01 -6.36 -13.33
N LEU A 329 -30.62 -5.35 -13.94
CA LEU A 329 -32.04 -5.29 -14.30
C LEU A 329 -32.41 -6.37 -15.35
N ASN A 330 -31.88 -7.59 -15.24
CA ASN A 330 -32.22 -8.71 -16.10
C ASN A 330 -33.74 -9.01 -16.10
N SER A 331 -34.46 -8.59 -15.06
CA SER A 331 -35.92 -8.66 -15.02
C SER A 331 -36.63 -7.49 -15.74
N LEU A 332 -35.99 -6.34 -15.93
CA LEU A 332 -36.53 -5.16 -16.63
C LEU A 332 -36.19 -5.16 -18.13
N VAL A 333 -35.08 -5.78 -18.53
CA VAL A 333 -34.56 -5.88 -19.91
C VAL A 333 -35.54 -6.57 -20.87
N ARG A 334 -36.49 -7.37 -20.37
CA ARG A 334 -37.37 -8.17 -21.24
C ARG A 334 -38.47 -7.36 -21.94
N LYS A 335 -38.63 -6.05 -21.69
CA LYS A 335 -39.72 -5.26 -22.28
C LYS A 335 -39.35 -3.96 -23.00
N LEU A 336 -38.07 -3.62 -23.15
CA LEU A 336 -37.66 -2.44 -23.91
C LEU A 336 -36.54 -2.82 -24.89
N SER A 337 -36.92 -3.29 -26.08
CA SER A 337 -35.99 -3.57 -27.17
C SER A 337 -35.59 -2.28 -27.89
N LEU A 338 -34.63 -1.55 -27.34
CA LEU A 338 -33.69 -0.69 -28.04
C LEU A 338 -32.32 -0.98 -27.41
N ASP A 339 -31.26 -1.05 -28.20
CA ASP A 339 -29.99 -1.73 -27.89
C ASP A 339 -29.16 -1.08 -26.76
N PHE A 340 -29.60 -1.20 -25.51
CA PHE A 340 -28.89 -0.73 -24.31
C PHE A 340 -28.05 -1.83 -23.64
N ARG A 341 -27.78 -2.93 -24.35
CA ARG A 341 -27.04 -4.08 -23.81
C ARG A 341 -25.63 -3.71 -23.35
N ASP A 342 -24.99 -2.75 -24.01
CA ASP A 342 -23.60 -2.37 -23.71
C ASP A 342 -23.46 -1.38 -22.54
N VAL A 343 -24.55 -0.68 -22.16
CA VAL A 343 -24.51 0.39 -21.14
C VAL A 343 -24.83 -0.14 -19.74
N PHE A 344 -25.65 -1.19 -19.62
CA PHE A 344 -26.09 -1.76 -18.33
C PHE A 344 -25.40 -3.08 -17.96
N ALA A 345 -24.45 -3.56 -18.76
CA ALA A 345 -23.78 -4.85 -18.55
C ALA A 345 -22.50 -4.76 -17.69
N GLN A 346 -22.04 -3.56 -17.32
CA GLN A 346 -20.68 -3.36 -16.79
C GLN A 346 -20.60 -3.27 -15.25
N GLY A 347 -21.67 -2.88 -14.55
CA GLY A 347 -21.63 -2.72 -13.09
C GLY A 347 -22.62 -1.70 -12.55
N PHE A 348 -22.47 -1.33 -11.28
CA PHE A 348 -23.14 -0.18 -10.66
C PHE A 348 -22.25 1.06 -10.81
N PHE A 349 -22.69 2.01 -11.63
CA PHE A 349 -21.97 3.27 -11.87
C PHE A 349 -22.26 4.27 -10.76
N TYR A 350 -21.21 4.98 -10.35
CA TYR A 350 -21.27 6.01 -9.31
C TYR A 350 -20.50 7.26 -9.70
N ASP A 351 -20.91 8.39 -9.14
CA ASP A 351 -20.27 9.70 -9.31
C ASP A 351 -19.24 9.93 -8.19
N ASP A 352 -19.51 9.47 -6.97
CA ASP A 352 -18.53 9.45 -5.87
C ASP A 352 -18.77 8.36 -4.83
N ILE A 353 -17.70 7.97 -4.12
CA ILE A 353 -17.76 7.19 -2.87
C ILE A 353 -17.02 7.98 -1.80
N LYS A 354 -17.67 8.21 -0.67
CA LYS A 354 -17.06 8.94 0.47
C LYS A 354 -17.33 8.20 1.76
N GLY A 355 -16.37 8.21 2.67
CA GLY A 355 -16.55 7.63 3.99
C GLY A 355 -15.32 7.74 4.87
N SER A 356 -15.53 7.55 6.16
CA SER A 356 -14.47 7.44 7.15
C SER A 356 -14.44 6.05 7.78
N LEU A 357 -13.24 5.63 8.19
CA LEU A 357 -12.98 4.43 8.96
C LEU A 357 -12.27 4.84 10.26
N GLU A 358 -12.80 4.42 11.38
CA GLU A 358 -12.10 4.46 12.68
C GLU A 358 -11.60 3.05 13.00
N ILE A 359 -10.33 2.92 13.33
CA ILE A 359 -9.67 1.66 13.62
C ILE A 359 -9.29 1.64 15.10
N VAL A 360 -9.78 0.63 15.82
CA VAL A 360 -9.46 0.40 17.23
C VAL A 360 -9.11 -1.07 17.42
N ASP A 361 -7.92 -1.35 17.93
CA ASP A 361 -7.41 -2.71 18.20
C ASP A 361 -7.64 -3.68 17.01
N GLY A 362 -7.31 -3.20 15.81
CA GLY A 362 -7.46 -3.98 14.57
C GLY A 362 -8.90 -4.11 14.04
N VAL A 363 -9.88 -3.42 14.62
CA VAL A 363 -11.27 -3.40 14.12
C VAL A 363 -11.57 -2.07 13.44
N ALA A 364 -11.78 -2.10 12.13
CA ALA A 364 -12.11 -0.95 11.30
C ALA A 364 -13.63 -0.76 11.19
N ASN A 365 -14.16 0.35 11.68
CA ASN A 365 -15.59 0.66 11.71
C ASN A 365 -15.92 1.89 10.87
N THR A 366 -17.00 1.84 10.08
CA THR A 366 -17.55 2.98 9.33
C THR A 366 -19.01 3.23 9.71
N THR A 367 -19.40 4.51 9.70
CA THR A 367 -20.79 4.91 9.99
C THR A 367 -21.38 5.88 8.98
N ASP A 368 -20.59 6.27 7.99
CA ASP A 368 -20.86 7.39 7.08
C ASP A 368 -20.38 7.10 5.65
N THR A 369 -20.12 5.83 5.31
CA THR A 369 -19.78 5.46 3.94
C THR A 369 -21.02 5.56 3.05
N VAL A 370 -20.91 6.38 1.99
CA VAL A 370 -21.96 6.63 1.00
C VAL A 370 -21.40 6.45 -0.40
N ILE A 371 -22.19 5.85 -1.28
CA ILE A 371 -21.94 5.75 -2.72
C ILE A 371 -23.08 6.47 -3.43
N ASP A 372 -22.78 7.58 -4.10
CA ASP A 372 -23.75 8.29 -4.93
C ASP A 372 -23.75 7.70 -6.34
N GLY A 373 -24.81 6.96 -6.66
CA GLY A 373 -24.96 6.23 -7.90
C GLY A 373 -26.00 6.81 -8.83
N GLY A 374 -25.77 6.70 -10.14
CA GLY A 374 -26.77 7.08 -11.13
C GLY A 374 -28.09 6.31 -10.97
N ALA A 375 -28.03 5.07 -10.48
CA ALA A 375 -29.20 4.23 -10.20
C ALA A 375 -29.85 4.47 -8.81
N GLY A 376 -29.15 5.15 -7.90
CA GLY A 376 -29.56 5.35 -6.52
C GLY A 376 -28.37 5.49 -5.58
N GLU A 377 -28.64 5.82 -4.33
CA GLU A 377 -27.65 5.99 -3.27
C GLU A 377 -27.48 4.69 -2.47
N ILE A 378 -26.24 4.37 -2.06
CA ILE A 378 -25.94 3.26 -1.13
C ILE A 378 -25.30 3.82 0.14
N GLU A 379 -25.90 3.57 1.30
CA GLU A 379 -25.29 3.81 2.61
C GLU A 379 -24.73 2.51 3.20
N ILE A 380 -23.53 2.56 3.77
CA ILE A 380 -22.85 1.40 4.39
C ILE A 380 -22.44 1.76 5.83
N LYS A 381 -22.83 0.91 6.79
CA LYS A 381 -22.48 1.06 8.21
C LYS A 381 -22.13 -0.29 8.82
N GLY A 382 -21.03 -0.36 9.56
CA GLY A 382 -20.57 -1.62 10.16
C GLY A 382 -19.06 -1.69 10.26
N TYR A 383 -18.53 -2.88 10.47
CA TYR A 383 -17.11 -3.07 10.75
C TYR A 383 -16.50 -4.27 10.03
N THR A 384 -15.18 -4.20 9.88
CA THR A 384 -14.30 -5.31 9.52
C THR A 384 -13.34 -5.56 10.68
N ASP A 385 -13.26 -6.80 11.14
CA ASP A 385 -12.17 -7.25 12.02
C ASP A 385 -10.99 -7.63 11.13
N LEU A 386 -9.94 -6.81 11.12
CA LEU A 386 -8.78 -6.98 10.23
C LEU A 386 -7.93 -8.19 10.62
N ALA A 387 -7.86 -8.51 11.91
CA ALA A 387 -7.10 -9.64 12.43
C ALA A 387 -7.76 -10.98 12.06
N ASN A 388 -9.09 -11.06 12.26
CA ASN A 388 -9.87 -12.26 11.96
C ASN A 388 -10.39 -12.30 10.51
N LYS A 389 -10.20 -11.22 9.74
CA LYS A 389 -10.70 -11.04 8.37
C LYS A 389 -12.21 -11.26 8.24
N THR A 390 -12.99 -10.81 9.23
CA THR A 390 -14.45 -10.99 9.25
C THR A 390 -15.20 -9.69 9.03
N LEU A 391 -16.38 -9.79 8.44
CA LEU A 391 -17.22 -8.65 8.04
C LEU A 391 -18.53 -8.64 8.81
N ASN A 392 -19.04 -7.43 9.12
CA ASN A 392 -20.40 -7.22 9.59
C ASN A 392 -20.88 -5.83 9.17
N TYR A 393 -21.66 -5.77 8.09
CA TYR A 393 -22.16 -4.51 7.54
C TYR A 393 -23.67 -4.52 7.33
N ASN A 394 -24.29 -3.38 7.57
CA ASN A 394 -25.64 -3.05 7.12
C ASN A 394 -25.52 -2.12 5.92
N VAL A 395 -26.18 -2.49 4.83
CA VAL A 395 -26.16 -1.76 3.57
C VAL A 395 -27.57 -1.37 3.18
N SER A 396 -27.79 -0.09 2.89
CA SER A 396 -29.09 0.46 2.53
C SER A 396 -29.02 1.02 1.12
N PHE A 397 -29.93 0.63 0.23
CA PHE A 397 -29.97 1.09 -1.15
C PHE A 397 -31.27 1.84 -1.44
N ALA A 398 -31.15 3.13 -1.76
CA ALA A 398 -32.25 4.02 -2.10
C ALA A 398 -32.27 4.31 -3.62
N PRO A 399 -33.18 3.72 -4.41
CA PRO A 399 -33.22 3.93 -5.85
C PRO A 399 -33.60 5.37 -6.25
N ASN A 400 -33.02 5.88 -7.33
CA ASN A 400 -33.43 7.17 -7.93
C ASN A 400 -34.78 7.01 -8.66
N VAL A 401 -35.89 7.33 -7.97
CA VAL A 401 -37.27 7.14 -8.48
C VAL A 401 -37.75 8.23 -9.46
N THR A 402 -36.94 9.24 -9.74
CA THR A 402 -37.33 10.44 -10.49
C THR A 402 -37.31 10.29 -12.03
N GLY A 403 -36.84 9.16 -12.58
CA GLY A 403 -36.57 9.02 -14.02
C GLY A 403 -37.73 8.61 -14.95
N ASN A 404 -38.82 7.98 -14.47
CA ASN A 404 -39.76 7.26 -15.37
C ASN A 404 -41.23 7.71 -15.36
N LEU A 405 -41.57 8.80 -14.67
CA LEU A 405 -42.94 9.35 -14.68
C LEU A 405 -43.30 10.39 -15.79
N PRO A 406 -42.54 10.67 -16.88
CA PRO A 406 -43.03 11.63 -17.90
C PRO A 406 -44.08 11.10 -18.88
N PHE A 407 -44.36 9.79 -18.95
CA PHE A 407 -45.15 9.24 -20.07
C PHE A 407 -46.68 9.40 -19.90
N LEU A 408 -47.17 9.70 -18.70
CA LEU A 408 -48.62 9.77 -18.46
C LEU A 408 -49.27 11.08 -18.95
N VAL A 409 -48.49 12.16 -19.09
CA VAL A 409 -49.03 13.47 -19.48
C VAL A 409 -49.33 13.54 -20.99
N TYR A 410 -48.61 12.77 -21.82
CA TYR A 410 -48.79 12.75 -23.28
C TYR A 410 -50.18 12.26 -23.72
N PHE A 411 -50.82 11.39 -22.91
CA PHE A 411 -52.16 10.88 -23.18
C PHE A 411 -53.30 11.85 -22.85
N MET A 412 -53.01 13.01 -22.23
CA MET A 412 -54.03 13.96 -21.77
C MET A 412 -54.44 14.98 -22.84
N VAL A 413 -53.76 15.05 -23.99
CA VAL A 413 -53.95 16.14 -24.98
C VAL A 413 -55.00 15.82 -26.06
N ASN A 414 -55.37 14.55 -26.27
CA ASN A 414 -56.30 14.16 -27.35
C ASN A 414 -57.63 13.56 -26.82
N PRO A 415 -58.80 14.17 -27.12
CA PRO A 415 -60.11 13.77 -26.58
C PRO A 415 -60.59 12.34 -26.88
N PRO A 416 -60.40 11.77 -28.09
CA PRO A 416 -60.95 10.44 -28.41
C PRO A 416 -60.32 9.29 -27.59
N THR A 417 -59.12 9.51 -27.06
CA THR A 417 -58.37 8.52 -26.25
C THR A 417 -58.63 8.62 -24.75
N ALA A 418 -59.41 9.61 -24.29
CA ALA A 418 -59.69 9.83 -22.86
C ALA A 418 -60.43 8.65 -22.18
N LEU A 419 -61.19 7.84 -22.93
CA LEU A 419 -61.85 6.64 -22.40
C LEU A 419 -60.88 5.49 -22.09
N ALA A 420 -59.70 5.46 -22.72
CA ALA A 420 -58.66 4.49 -22.37
C ALA A 420 -57.98 4.82 -21.04
N ALA A 421 -57.93 6.10 -20.65
CA ALA A 421 -57.41 6.53 -19.35
C ALA A 421 -58.34 6.14 -18.19
N LEU A 422 -59.67 6.19 -18.39
CA LEU A 422 -60.65 5.85 -17.37
C LEU A 422 -60.72 4.34 -17.04
N ALA A 423 -60.36 3.48 -18.00
CA ALA A 423 -60.25 2.03 -17.79
C ALA A 423 -58.94 1.61 -17.11
N LEU A 424 -57.93 2.48 -17.09
CA LEU A 424 -56.66 2.28 -16.39
C LEU A 424 -56.71 2.82 -14.95
N ASP A 425 -57.67 3.69 -14.63
CA ASP A 425 -57.91 4.31 -13.32
C ASP A 425 -58.20 3.27 -12.21
N GLN A 426 -58.71 2.09 -12.57
CA GLN A 426 -58.96 0.99 -11.62
C GLN A 426 -57.78 0.02 -11.44
N VAL A 427 -56.73 0.11 -12.26
CA VAL A 427 -55.59 -0.81 -12.24
C VAL A 427 -54.29 -0.12 -11.79
N LEU A 428 -54.25 1.22 -11.76
CA LEU A 428 -53.04 2.02 -11.55
C LEU A 428 -53.11 3.00 -10.35
N THR A 429 -54.02 2.81 -9.39
CA THR A 429 -54.20 3.74 -8.26
C THR A 429 -53.11 3.67 -7.18
N SER A 430 -52.25 2.65 -7.22
CA SER A 430 -51.03 2.63 -6.39
C SER A 430 -49.92 1.87 -7.11
N ALA A 431 -48.99 2.61 -7.72
CA ALA A 431 -47.70 2.04 -8.04
C ALA A 431 -46.88 2.07 -6.75
N LYS A 432 -46.73 0.91 -6.11
CA LYS A 432 -45.87 0.71 -4.95
C LYS A 432 -44.42 0.84 -5.43
N VAL A 433 -43.80 1.99 -5.20
CA VAL A 433 -42.41 2.23 -5.61
C VAL A 433 -41.50 1.80 -4.47
N ILE A 434 -40.49 0.98 -4.78
CA ILE A 434 -39.47 0.57 -3.80
C ILE A 434 -38.72 1.83 -3.38
N SER A 435 -38.79 2.17 -2.10
CA SER A 435 -38.13 3.36 -1.55
C SER A 435 -36.76 3.02 -0.98
N ASN A 436 -36.59 1.80 -0.44
CA ASN A 436 -35.31 1.34 0.10
C ASN A 436 -35.22 -0.19 0.08
N VAL A 437 -34.01 -0.74 -0.13
CA VAL A 437 -33.69 -2.16 0.03
C VAL A 437 -32.52 -2.28 1.01
N ASN A 438 -32.73 -3.03 2.10
CA ASN A 438 -31.73 -3.20 3.15
C ASN A 438 -31.12 -4.60 3.09
N TYR A 439 -29.79 -4.64 3.24
CA TYR A 439 -28.99 -5.85 3.24
C TYR A 439 -28.11 -5.94 4.48
N HIS A 440 -27.77 -7.16 4.85
CA HIS A 440 -26.76 -7.48 5.86
C HIS A 440 -25.64 -8.30 5.21
N ILE A 441 -24.40 -7.88 5.41
CA ILE A 441 -23.19 -8.55 4.91
C ILE A 441 -22.42 -9.13 6.09
N THR A 442 -22.14 -10.42 6.04
CA THR A 442 -21.34 -11.16 7.04
C THR A 442 -20.31 -12.06 6.34
N GLY A 443 -19.67 -12.96 7.09
CA GLY A 443 -18.66 -13.89 6.55
C GLY A 443 -17.25 -13.34 6.63
N THR A 444 -16.36 -13.82 5.76
CA THR A 444 -14.97 -13.36 5.70
C THR A 444 -14.75 -12.41 4.53
N ILE A 445 -13.65 -11.65 4.54
CA ILE A 445 -13.23 -10.79 3.42
C ILE A 445 -13.18 -11.60 2.10
N ASP A 446 -12.65 -12.82 2.15
CA ASP A 446 -12.50 -13.69 0.97
C ASP A 446 -13.82 -14.34 0.52
N ASN A 447 -14.77 -14.52 1.45
CA ASN A 447 -16.06 -15.13 1.19
C ASN A 447 -17.19 -14.40 1.93
N PRO A 448 -17.60 -13.22 1.43
CA PRO A 448 -18.69 -12.46 2.01
C PRO A 448 -20.05 -13.12 1.74
N GLU A 449 -20.93 -13.11 2.73
CA GLU A 449 -22.31 -13.59 2.67
C GLU A 449 -23.27 -12.40 2.71
N LEU A 450 -24.24 -12.35 1.79
CA LEU A 450 -25.19 -11.25 1.65
C LEU A 450 -26.62 -11.75 1.88
N GLU A 451 -27.35 -11.10 2.80
CA GLU A 451 -28.75 -11.37 3.11
C GLU A 451 -29.62 -10.12 2.91
N GLU A 452 -30.72 -10.21 2.15
CA GLU A 452 -31.72 -9.11 2.08
C GLU A 452 -32.59 -9.16 3.35
N VAL A 453 -32.47 -8.15 4.21
CA VAL A 453 -33.18 -8.11 5.51
C VAL A 453 -34.54 -7.42 5.41
N GLY A 454 -34.76 -6.56 4.41
CA GLY A 454 -36.03 -5.87 4.25
C GLY A 454 -36.13 -4.97 3.04
N ARG A 455 -37.37 -4.62 2.67
CA ARG A 455 -37.68 -3.71 1.57
C ARG A 455 -38.81 -2.77 1.94
N ASP A 456 -38.52 -1.49 1.91
CA ASP A 456 -39.49 -0.43 2.13
C ASP A 456 -40.07 0.06 0.80
N SER A 457 -41.27 0.62 0.88
CA SER A 457 -42.02 1.02 -0.30
C SER A 457 -42.98 2.16 0.03
N THR A 458 -43.13 3.09 -0.91
CA THR A 458 -44.07 4.20 -0.80
C THR A 458 -45.13 4.10 -1.91
N ASP A 459 -46.39 4.32 -1.54
CA ASP A 459 -47.47 4.45 -2.51
C ASP A 459 -47.44 5.86 -3.11
N ILE A 460 -47.31 5.98 -4.43
CA ILE A 460 -47.40 7.27 -5.12
C ILE A 460 -48.82 7.41 -5.67
N GLU A 461 -49.58 8.39 -5.17
CA GLU A 461 -50.83 8.82 -5.78
C GLU A 461 -50.54 9.67 -7.03
N LEU A 462 -50.98 9.20 -8.20
CA LEU A 462 -50.89 9.98 -9.44
C LEU A 462 -51.83 11.19 -9.37
N PRO A 463 -51.45 12.38 -9.87
CA PRO A 463 -52.31 13.55 -9.82
C PRO A 463 -53.60 13.29 -10.60
N ALA A 464 -54.72 13.17 -9.88
CA ALA A 464 -56.05 13.08 -10.47
C ALA A 464 -56.35 14.35 -11.27
N GLN A 465 -56.95 14.17 -12.45
CA GLN A 465 -57.32 15.25 -13.37
C GLN A 465 -58.06 16.38 -12.64
N ARG A 466 -57.62 17.64 -12.84
CA ARG A 466 -58.51 18.80 -12.66
C ARG A 466 -59.64 18.65 -13.67
N GLN A 467 -60.85 18.46 -13.15
CA GLN A 467 -62.08 18.43 -13.93
C GLN A 467 -62.16 19.72 -14.77
N PRO A 468 -62.29 19.65 -16.11
CA PRO A 468 -62.58 20.85 -16.89
C PRO A 468 -63.89 21.44 -16.36
N ALA A 469 -63.87 22.72 -16.00
CA ALA A 469 -65.07 23.45 -15.62
C ALA A 469 -66.14 23.22 -16.70
N GLN A 470 -67.31 22.75 -16.28
CA GLN A 470 -68.49 22.67 -17.13
C GLN A 470 -68.71 24.04 -17.77
N PRO A 471 -68.89 24.15 -19.10
CA PRO A 471 -69.41 25.38 -19.66
C PRO A 471 -70.81 25.59 -19.09
N GLU A 472 -71.00 26.69 -18.35
CA GLU A 472 -72.31 27.14 -17.92
C GLU A 472 -73.23 27.24 -19.15
N GLY A 473 -74.39 26.60 -19.05
CA GLY A 473 -75.42 26.65 -20.08
C GLY A 473 -75.82 28.11 -20.32
N ILE A 474 -75.85 28.50 -21.59
CA ILE A 474 -76.40 29.78 -22.02
C ILE A 474 -77.92 29.68 -21.85
N ASP A 475 -78.44 30.23 -20.75
CA ASP A 475 -79.87 30.42 -20.56
C ASP A 475 -80.37 31.49 -21.56
N ASN A 476 -81.25 31.09 -22.47
CA ASN A 476 -82.01 32.00 -23.31
C ASN A 476 -83.21 32.52 -22.51
N GLU A 477 -83.11 33.72 -21.96
CA GLU A 477 -84.27 34.46 -21.45
C GLU A 477 -84.75 35.50 -22.48
N PRO A 478 -86.08 35.70 -22.67
CA PRO A 478 -86.61 36.59 -23.71
C PRO A 478 -86.48 38.07 -23.31
N ILE A 479 -85.99 38.89 -24.23
CA ILE A 479 -85.86 40.35 -24.06
C ILE A 479 -87.23 41.01 -24.28
N GLU A 480 -87.80 41.60 -23.23
CA GLU A 480 -88.95 42.52 -23.28
C GLU A 480 -88.49 43.93 -23.73
N PRO A 481 -89.30 44.70 -24.49
CA PRO A 481 -88.82 45.89 -25.17
C PRO A 481 -88.98 47.15 -24.29
N ALA A 482 -87.95 48.00 -24.26
CA ALA A 482 -88.04 49.35 -23.69
C ALA A 482 -87.48 50.39 -24.66
N GLU A 483 -88.44 51.02 -25.35
CA GLU A 483 -88.64 52.45 -25.58
C GLU A 483 -87.45 53.42 -25.79
N SER A 484 -87.65 54.25 -26.83
CA SER A 484 -86.77 55.24 -27.42
C SER A 484 -86.33 56.38 -26.50
N LYS A 485 -85.08 56.84 -26.66
CA LYS A 485 -84.73 58.27 -26.72
C LYS A 485 -83.54 58.51 -27.68
N GLU A 486 -83.83 59.11 -28.83
CA GLU A 486 -82.92 59.98 -29.58
C GLU A 486 -82.93 61.40 -28.96
N PRO A 487 -82.11 62.35 -29.43
CA PRO A 487 -80.69 62.29 -29.85
C PRO A 487 -79.90 63.43 -29.15
N VAL A 488 -78.60 63.61 -29.43
CA VAL A 488 -77.95 64.91 -29.75
C VAL A 488 -76.51 64.67 -30.25
N ASP A 489 -76.31 65.06 -31.50
CA ASP A 489 -75.15 65.60 -32.26
C ASP A 489 -73.82 65.94 -31.56
N ALA A 490 -72.70 65.58 -32.22
CA ALA A 490 -71.68 66.43 -32.88
C ALA A 490 -70.65 67.05 -31.91
N ASP A 491 -69.37 67.29 -32.21
CA ASP A 491 -68.49 67.42 -33.39
C ASP A 491 -67.06 67.34 -32.76
N SER A 492 -65.94 66.93 -33.35
CA SER A 492 -65.28 67.29 -34.61
C SER A 492 -64.15 66.31 -34.90
#